data_AF-A0AAU6DUD1-F1
#
_entry.id   AF-A0AAU6DUD1-F1
#
_cell.length_a   1.000
_cell.length_b   1.000
_cell.length_c   1.000
_cell.angle_alpha   90.00
_cell.angle_beta   90.00
_cell.angle_gamma   90.00
#
_symmetry.space_group_name_H-M   'P 1'
#
loop_
_entity.id
_entity.type
_entity.pdbx_description
1 polymer ?
#
loop_
_entity_poly.entity_id
_entity_poly.type
_entity_poly.pdbx_seq_one_letter_code
_entity_poly.pdbx_strand_id
1 'polypeptide(L)'
;MALLLFGLLLMVAGAVTMCVMEGRSGQTVGKRAVGIRLVRTQSPQPIGFGLSLGRRVLHVLDTIVCIGFLRPLWNPAHQTWADSIVSTVVIKTR
;
A
#
# COMPACT_ATOMS: atom_id res chain seq x y z
N MET A 1 25.50 13.58 12.42
CA MET A 1 24.94 13.95 11.10
C MET A 1 25.02 12.83 10.07
N ALA A 2 26.21 12.27 9.78
CA ALA A 2 26.38 11.20 8.78
C ALA A 2 25.52 9.95 9.03
N LEU A 3 25.45 9.45 10.27
CA LEU A 3 24.62 8.29 10.62
C LEU A 3 23.11 8.56 10.40
N LEU A 4 22.65 9.77 10.69
CA LEU A 4 21.24 10.16 10.49
C LEU A 4 20.90 10.21 9.00
N LEU A 5 21.77 10.80 8.18
CA LEU A 5 21.60 10.83 6.73
C LEU A 5 21.61 9.43 6.12
N PHE A 6 22.52 8.56 6.59
CA PHE A 6 22.58 7.17 6.17
C PHE A 6 21.29 6.41 6.54
N GLY A 7 20.81 6.56 7.77
CA GLY A 7 19.54 5.96 8.21
C GLY A 7 18.34 6.45 7.39
N LEU A 8 18.26 7.77 7.13
CA LEU A 8 17.21 8.34 6.27
C LEU A 8 17.25 7.76 4.86
N LEU A 9 18.44 7.63 4.28
CA LEU A 9 18.62 7.10 2.93
C LEU A 9 18.17 5.63 2.84
N LEU A 10 18.49 4.81 3.83
CA LEU A 10 18.01 3.42 3.91
C LEU A 10 16.49 3.34 4.04
N MET A 11 15.88 4.21 4.85
CA MET A 11 14.42 4.26 5.02
C MET A 11 13.71 4.64 3.72
N VAL A 12 14.22 5.64 3.01
CA VAL A 12 13.69 6.07 1.71
C VAL A 12 13.86 4.95 0.67
N ALA A 13 15.04 4.34 0.59
CA ALA A 13 15.30 3.22 -0.32
C ALA A 13 14.32 2.07 -0.07
N GLY A 14 14.15 1.64 1.18
CA GLY A 14 13.21 0.59 1.56
C GLY A 14 11.76 0.94 1.21
N ALA A 15 11.33 2.18 1.45
CA ALA A 15 10.00 2.66 1.07
C ALA A 15 9.78 2.60 -0.45
N VAL A 16 10.76 3.05 -1.24
CA VAL A 16 10.72 2.99 -2.70
C VAL A 16 10.68 1.54 -3.18
N THR A 17 11.51 0.65 -2.64
CA THR A 17 11.49 -0.78 -2.98
C THR A 17 10.11 -1.39 -2.73
N MET A 18 9.48 -1.10 -1.59
CA MET A 18 8.13 -1.58 -1.29
C MET A 18 7.09 -1.07 -2.29
N CYS A 19 7.13 0.22 -2.67
CA CYS A 19 6.25 0.77 -3.70
C CYS A 19 6.47 0.12 -5.07
N VAL A 20 7.72 -0.18 -5.44
CA VAL A 20 8.02 -0.89 -6.69
C VAL A 20 7.48 -2.32 -6.66
N MET A 21 7.68 -3.05 -5.58
CA MET A 21 7.19 -4.43 -5.43
C MET A 21 5.66 -4.50 -5.51
N GLU A 22 4.99 -3.64 -4.74
CA GLU A 22 3.53 -3.54 -4.73
C GLU A 22 2.98 -3.03 -6.07
N GLY A 23 3.62 -2.03 -6.69
CA GLY A 23 3.23 -1.51 -7.99
C GLY A 23 3.36 -2.54 -9.12
N ARG A 24 4.39 -3.39 -9.11
CA ARG A 24 4.64 -4.39 -10.16
C ARG A 24 3.85 -5.68 -10.00
N SER A 25 3.58 -6.11 -8.76
CA SER A 25 2.98 -7.43 -8.50
C SER A 25 1.75 -7.41 -7.62
N GLY A 26 1.41 -6.27 -7.01
CA GLY A 26 0.43 -6.18 -5.94
C GLY A 26 0.92 -6.74 -4.61
N GLN A 27 2.17 -7.23 -4.53
CA GLN A 27 2.66 -7.97 -3.36
C GLN A 27 3.99 -7.43 -2.84
N THR A 28 4.05 -7.23 -1.53
CA THR A 28 5.27 -7.13 -0.74
C THR A 28 5.63 -8.50 -0.14
N VAL A 29 6.78 -8.62 0.51
CA VAL A 29 7.20 -9.87 1.17
C VAL A 29 6.12 -10.39 2.14
N GLY A 30 5.59 -9.52 3.01
CA GLY A 30 4.53 -9.90 3.96
C GLY A 30 3.23 -10.32 3.28
N LYS A 31 2.83 -9.63 2.21
CA LYS A 31 1.62 -9.99 1.43
C LYS A 31 1.75 -11.37 0.77
N ARG A 32 2.94 -11.71 0.28
CA ARG A 32 3.23 -13.06 -0.25
C ARG A 32 3.11 -14.12 0.84
N ALA A 33 3.66 -13.85 2.02
CA ALA A 33 3.62 -14.78 3.15
C ALA A 33 2.20 -15.15 3.57
N VAL A 34 1.25 -14.21 3.49
CA VAL A 34 -0.17 -14.44 3.87
C VAL A 34 -1.09 -14.68 2.67
N GLY A 35 -0.55 -14.82 1.45
CA GLY A 35 -1.33 -15.18 0.26
C GLY A 35 -2.33 -14.12 -0.20
N ILE A 36 -2.00 -12.84 -0.08
CA ILE A 36 -2.84 -11.72 -0.56
C ILE A 36 -2.10 -10.85 -1.58
N ARG A 37 -2.84 -10.10 -2.39
CA ARG A 37 -2.29 -9.09 -3.30
C ARG A 37 -3.22 -7.90 -3.48
N LEU A 38 -2.63 -6.74 -3.73
CA LEU A 38 -3.32 -5.49 -4.05
C LEU A 38 -3.51 -5.39 -5.57
N VAL A 39 -4.73 -5.11 -6.00
CA VAL A 39 -5.09 -4.96 -7.41
C VAL A 39 -5.99 -3.75 -7.62
N ARG A 40 -6.23 -3.37 -8.88
CA ARG A 40 -7.25 -2.37 -9.22
C ARG A 40 -8.64 -2.93 -8.93
N THR A 41 -9.58 -2.09 -8.52
CA THR A 41 -10.97 -2.52 -8.29
C THR A 41 -11.63 -3.06 -9.57
N GLN A 42 -11.23 -2.54 -10.73
CA GLN A 42 -11.82 -2.90 -12.04
C GLN A 42 -11.06 -4.00 -12.78
N SER A 43 -9.88 -4.42 -12.30
CA SER A 43 -9.10 -5.46 -12.96
C SER A 43 -8.14 -6.17 -12.02
N PRO A 44 -7.84 -7.47 -12.23
CA PRO A 44 -6.88 -8.21 -11.43
C PRO A 44 -5.41 -7.77 -11.66
N GLN A 45 -5.18 -6.62 -12.30
CA GLN A 45 -3.85 -6.12 -12.61
C GLN A 45 -3.25 -5.35 -11.42
N PRO A 46 -1.92 -5.41 -11.25
CA PRO A 46 -1.20 -4.52 -10.34
C PRO A 46 -1.44 -3.04 -10.66
N ILE A 47 -1.30 -2.18 -9.66
CA ILE A 47 -1.71 -0.78 -9.75
C ILE A 47 -0.65 0.12 -10.40
N GLY A 48 0.59 -0.36 -10.52
CA GLY A 48 1.75 0.43 -10.98
C GLY A 48 2.41 1.23 -9.87
N PHE A 49 3.66 1.65 -10.10
CA PHE A 49 4.46 2.37 -9.10
C PHE A 49 3.82 3.69 -8.65
N GLY A 50 3.34 4.50 -9.60
CA GLY A 50 2.78 5.83 -9.29
C GLY A 50 1.57 5.76 -8.37
N LEU A 51 0.62 4.86 -8.63
CA LEU A 51 -0.53 4.66 -7.76
C LEU A 51 -0.15 4.04 -6.42
N SER A 52 0.84 3.13 -6.36
CA SER A 52 1.34 2.59 -5.10
C SER A 52 1.97 3.67 -4.22
N LEU A 53 2.75 4.59 -4.82
CA LEU A 53 3.32 5.73 -4.12
C LEU A 53 2.22 6.70 -3.65
N GLY A 54 1.28 7.05 -4.53
CA GLY A 54 0.15 7.92 -4.19
C GLY A 54 -0.71 7.37 -3.05
N ARG A 55 -0.99 6.07 -3.07
CA ARG A 55 -1.69 5.36 -1.97
C ARG A 55 -0.94 5.50 -0.65
N ARG A 56 0.40 5.43 -0.66
CA ARG A 56 1.23 5.58 0.53
C ARG A 56 1.18 7.00 1.12
N VAL A 57 1.14 8.01 0.25
CA VAL A 57 0.94 9.41 0.67
C VAL A 57 -0.46 9.60 1.25
N LEU A 58 -1.48 9.04 0.60
CA LEU A 58 -2.88 9.16 1.04
C LEU A 58 -3.17 8.45 2.37
N HIS A 59 -2.37 7.46 2.78
CA HIS A 59 -2.46 6.89 4.12
C HIS A 59 -2.18 7.91 5.25
N VAL A 60 -1.67 9.11 4.94
CA VAL A 60 -1.66 10.23 5.90
C VAL A 60 -3.08 10.59 6.35
N LEU A 61 -4.07 10.51 5.44
CA LEU A 61 -5.48 10.74 5.76
C LEU A 61 -6.01 9.66 6.72
N ASP A 62 -5.62 8.41 6.48
CA ASP A 62 -5.98 7.31 7.38
C ASP A 62 -5.39 7.50 8.79
N THR A 63 -4.20 8.11 8.87
CA THR A 63 -3.51 8.45 10.12
C THR A 63 -4.18 9.61 10.85
N ILE A 64 -4.52 10.69 10.14
CA ILE A 64 -5.18 11.89 10.70
C ILE A 64 -6.54 11.52 11.29
N VAL A 65 -7.31 10.69 10.56
CA VAL A 65 -8.66 10.30 10.96
C VAL A 65 -8.63 9.19 12.02
N CYS A 66 -7.47 8.57 12.30
CA CYS A 66 -7.19 7.42 13.20
C CYS A 66 -8.00 6.13 12.93
N ILE A 67 -9.22 6.28 12.44
CA ILE A 67 -10.21 5.27 12.10
C ILE A 67 -9.96 4.72 10.68
N GLY A 68 -9.20 5.43 9.84
CA GLY A 68 -8.99 5.05 8.44
C GLY A 68 -8.34 3.67 8.25
N PHE A 69 -7.40 3.30 9.12
CA PHE A 69 -6.80 1.96 9.12
C PHE A 69 -7.73 0.86 9.64
N LEU A 70 -8.73 1.22 10.43
CA LEU A 70 -9.73 0.27 10.96
C LEU A 70 -10.93 0.10 10.01
N ARG A 71 -11.15 1.08 9.12
CA ARG A 71 -12.25 1.09 8.14
C ARG A 71 -12.44 -0.22 7.36
N PRO A 72 -11.39 -0.96 6.95
CA PRO A 72 -11.55 -2.27 6.30
C PRO A 72 -12.36 -3.30 7.09
N LEU A 73 -12.52 -3.13 8.41
CA LEU A 73 -13.28 -4.05 9.27
C LEU A 73 -14.80 -3.96 9.06
N TRP A 74 -15.32 -2.80 8.64
CA TRP A 74 -16.76 -2.59 8.42
C TRP A 74 -17.10 -2.04 7.03
N ASN A 75 -16.12 -1.65 6.23
CA ASN A 75 -16.35 -1.28 4.84
C ASN A 75 -16.63 -2.54 4.00
N PRO A 76 -17.74 -2.62 3.23
CA PRO A 76 -18.08 -3.82 2.45
C PRO A 76 -17.03 -4.22 1.40
N ALA A 77 -16.20 -3.28 0.95
CA ALA A 77 -15.10 -3.53 0.02
C ALA A 77 -13.75 -3.75 0.72
N HIS A 78 -13.72 -3.74 2.06
CA HIS A 78 -12.52 -3.88 2.90
C HIS A 78 -11.40 -2.87 2.59
N GLN A 79 -11.76 -1.61 2.32
CA GLN A 79 -10.83 -0.55 1.91
C GLN A 79 -10.53 0.48 3.02
N THR A 80 -9.30 0.98 3.09
CA THR A 80 -9.01 2.26 3.77
C THR A 80 -9.47 3.45 2.92
N TRP A 81 -9.37 4.68 3.43
CA TRP A 81 -9.69 5.86 2.62
C TRP A 81 -8.73 5.99 1.44
N ALA A 82 -7.43 5.76 1.67
CA ALA A 82 -6.44 5.73 0.59
C ALA A 82 -6.83 4.72 -0.50
N ASP A 83 -7.19 3.49 -0.11
CA ASP A 83 -7.53 2.43 -1.05
C ASP A 83 -8.78 2.76 -1.88
N SER A 84 -9.79 3.40 -1.28
CA SER A 84 -10.98 3.88 -1.99
C SER A 84 -10.62 5.00 -2.99
N ILE A 85 -9.77 5.96 -2.61
CA ILE A 85 -9.36 7.08 -3.48
C ILE A 85 -8.58 6.58 -4.70
N VAL A 86 -7.63 5.66 -4.50
CA VAL A 86 -6.82 5.11 -5.61
C VAL A 86 -7.49 3.94 -6.33
N SER A 87 -8.75 3.61 -6.00
CA SER A 87 -9.51 2.52 -6.60
C SER A 87 -8.77 1.17 -6.57
N THR A 88 -8.38 0.76 -5.37
CA THR A 88 -7.63 -0.49 -5.14
C THR A 88 -8.35 -1.40 -4.15
N VAL A 89 -8.15 -2.72 -4.30
CA VAL A 89 -8.71 -3.74 -3.40
C VAL A 89 -7.68 -4.83 -3.14
N VAL A 90 -7.73 -5.42 -1.95
CA VAL A 90 -6.91 -6.57 -1.57
C VAL A 90 -7.70 -7.84 -1.83
N ILE A 91 -7.11 -8.77 -2.59
CA ILE A 91 -7.70 -10.07 -2.88
C ILE A 91 -6.79 -11.19 -2.39
N LYS A 92 -7.36 -12.37 -2.14
CA LYS A 92 -6.60 -13.60 -1.91
C LYS A 92 -6.02 -14.11 -3.22
N THR A 93 -4.82 -14.71 -3.15
CA THR A 93 -4.18 -15.32 -4.32
C THR A 93 -4.47 -16.82 -4.47
N ARG A 94 -5.11 -17.43 -3.46
CA ARG A 94 -5.51 -18.83 -3.40
C ARG A 94 -6.82 -18.94 -2.63
#